data_AF-A0A6A6T5Z8-F1
#
_entry.id   AF-A0A6A6T5Z8-F1
#
_cell.length_a   1.000
_cell.length_b   1.000
_cell.length_c   1.000
_cell.angle_alpha   90.00
_cell.angle_beta   90.00
_cell.angle_gamma   90.00
#
_symmetry.space_group_name_H-M   'P 1'
#
loop_
_entity.id
_entity.type
_entity.pdbx_description
1 polymer ?
#
loop_
_entity_poly.entity_id
_entity_poly.type
_entity_poly.pdbx_seq_one_letter_code
_entity_poly.pdbx_strand_id
1 'polypeptide(L)'
;NRVRRDKVADGSDVRTTVMLRNIPNKLDWLGLKALLDKWCFGTYDFFYLRIDFKTGCNVGYAFINFATIEGLLQMIDNIERRTWLGFRSQKAAEISYATIQGHEALEQKFQNSNINQEAAYCRPRSIHSEMEARDRGDVRLTGTERPLPPPDNLAKLQRSIESAKCMGLYPPTAAVNLGVDARLRTGAYDNG
;
A
#
# COMPACT_ATOMS: atom_id res chain seq x y z
N ASN A 1 8.95 2.39 -13.50
CA ASN A 1 7.63 2.66 -12.86
C ASN A 1 7.53 4.06 -12.24
N ARG A 2 8.18 5.10 -12.78
CA ARG A 2 8.03 6.46 -12.24
C ARG A 2 6.68 7.05 -12.65
N VAL A 3 6.00 7.73 -11.74
CA VAL A 3 4.77 8.48 -12.04
C VAL A 3 5.13 9.81 -12.67
N ARG A 4 4.48 10.17 -13.78
CA ARG A 4 4.69 11.44 -14.49
C ARG A 4 3.42 12.27 -14.41
N ARG A 5 3.46 13.39 -13.67
CA ARG A 5 2.30 14.26 -13.44
C ARG A 5 1.65 14.74 -14.72
N ASP A 6 2.46 15.14 -15.71
CA ASP A 6 2.01 15.60 -17.04
C ASP A 6 1.19 14.52 -17.77
N LYS A 7 1.64 13.25 -17.68
CA LYS A 7 0.97 12.11 -18.31
C LYS A 7 -0.32 11.68 -17.61
N VAL A 8 -0.38 11.88 -16.30
CA VAL A 8 -1.60 11.66 -15.53
C VAL A 8 -2.61 12.77 -15.83
N ALA A 9 -2.16 14.02 -15.91
CA ALA A 9 -3.02 15.18 -16.16
C ALA A 9 -3.56 15.24 -17.60
N ASP A 10 -2.78 14.80 -18.60
CA ASP A 10 -3.22 14.72 -20.00
C ASP A 10 -4.04 13.46 -20.33
N GLY A 11 -4.22 12.56 -19.35
CA GLY A 11 -4.98 11.31 -19.50
C GLY A 11 -4.26 10.19 -20.26
N SER A 12 -3.00 10.36 -20.65
CA SER A 12 -2.23 9.32 -21.35
C SER A 12 -1.75 8.18 -20.42
N ASP A 13 -1.71 8.42 -19.10
CA ASP A 13 -1.42 7.41 -18.08
C ASP A 13 -2.62 7.23 -17.14
N VAL A 14 -3.34 6.13 -17.33
CA VAL A 14 -4.59 5.82 -16.62
C VAL A 14 -4.40 4.92 -15.40
N ARG A 15 -3.15 4.64 -15.02
CA ARG A 15 -2.84 3.79 -13.86
C ARG A 15 -3.18 4.50 -12.56
N THR A 16 -3.81 3.77 -11.63
CA THR A 16 -4.38 4.32 -10.40
C THR A 16 -3.70 3.85 -9.13
N THR A 17 -2.92 2.76 -9.17
CA THR A 17 -2.26 2.21 -7.99
C THR A 17 -0.80 2.65 -7.89
N VAL A 18 -0.44 3.21 -6.74
CA VAL A 18 0.91 3.66 -6.46
C VAL A 18 1.50 2.98 -5.22
N MET A 19 2.82 2.88 -5.22
CA MET A 19 3.64 2.56 -4.07
C MET A 19 4.26 3.86 -3.54
N LEU A 20 3.87 4.24 -2.34
CA LEU A 20 4.47 5.33 -1.57
C LEU A 20 5.65 4.78 -0.77
N ARG A 21 6.84 5.34 -0.95
CA ARG A 21 8.07 4.89 -0.29
C ARG A 21 8.66 5.95 0.62
N ASN A 22 9.72 5.55 1.32
CA ASN A 22 10.47 6.35 2.27
C ASN A 22 9.64 6.79 3.48
N ILE A 23 8.62 6.01 3.85
CA ILE A 23 7.78 6.25 5.02
C ILE A 23 8.62 6.05 6.30
N PRO A 24 8.57 6.94 7.31
CA PRO A 24 9.26 6.73 8.57
C PRO A 24 8.70 5.50 9.27
N ASN A 25 9.55 4.56 9.69
CA ASN A 25 9.12 3.28 10.28
C ASN A 25 8.19 3.41 11.49
N LYS A 26 8.26 4.53 12.22
CA LYS A 26 7.41 4.85 13.39
C LYS A 26 6.07 5.50 13.03
N LEU A 27 5.85 5.89 11.77
CA LEU A 27 4.55 6.36 11.32
C LEU A 27 3.61 5.16 11.25
N ASP A 28 2.55 5.17 12.04
CA ASP A 28 1.55 4.11 12.03
C ASP A 28 0.57 4.29 10.86
N TRP A 29 -0.27 3.28 10.66
CA TRP A 29 -1.27 3.29 9.58
C TRP A 29 -2.29 4.42 9.76
N LEU A 30 -2.62 4.77 11.01
CA LEU A 30 -3.61 5.81 11.32
C LEU A 30 -3.07 7.20 11.01
N GLY A 31 -1.83 7.49 11.38
CA GLY A 31 -1.14 8.73 11.04
C GLY A 31 -0.93 8.86 9.54
N LEU A 32 -0.58 7.77 8.84
CA LEU A 32 -0.52 7.78 7.38
C LEU A 32 -1.90 8.02 6.75
N LYS A 33 -2.96 7.38 7.26
CA LYS A 33 -4.34 7.61 6.79
C LYS A 33 -4.75 9.06 6.99
N ALA A 34 -4.47 9.66 8.14
CA ALA A 34 -4.77 11.07 8.40
C ALA A 34 -4.03 12.01 7.42
N LEU A 35 -2.79 11.68 7.06
CA LEU A 35 -2.06 12.42 6.03
C LEU A 35 -2.71 12.29 4.65
N LEU A 36 -3.19 11.09 4.29
CA LEU A 36 -3.92 10.87 3.04
C LEU A 36 -5.25 11.61 3.04
N ASP A 37 -6.03 11.53 4.11
CA ASP A 37 -7.31 12.23 4.25
C ASP A 37 -7.14 13.75 4.17
N LYS A 38 -6.00 14.30 4.59
CA LYS A 38 -5.75 15.74 4.44
C LYS A 38 -5.76 16.23 2.98
N TRP A 39 -5.31 15.42 2.04
CA TRP A 39 -5.09 15.85 0.64
C TRP A 39 -5.94 15.08 -0.38
N CYS A 40 -6.33 13.87 -0.04
CA CYS A 40 -6.91 12.88 -0.94
C CYS A 40 -8.22 12.30 -0.37
N PHE A 41 -8.86 12.92 0.62
CA PHE A 41 -10.11 12.41 1.21
C PHE A 41 -11.14 12.08 0.13
N GLY A 42 -11.74 10.89 0.20
CA GLY A 42 -12.76 10.42 -0.73
C GLY A 42 -12.25 10.02 -2.13
N THR A 43 -10.95 10.21 -2.44
CA THR A 43 -10.40 9.94 -3.78
C THR A 43 -9.67 8.60 -3.90
N TYR A 44 -9.40 7.92 -2.78
CA TYR A 44 -8.74 6.61 -2.73
C TYR A 44 -9.68 5.56 -2.13
N ASP A 45 -9.57 4.32 -2.62
CA ASP A 45 -10.47 3.20 -2.31
C ASP A 45 -9.74 1.97 -1.75
N PHE A 46 -8.42 2.03 -1.70
CA PHE A 46 -7.56 1.01 -1.12
C PHE A 46 -6.32 1.64 -0.51
N PHE A 47 -5.94 1.21 0.68
CA PHE A 47 -4.58 1.45 1.17
C PHE A 47 -4.06 0.30 2.03
N TYR A 48 -2.75 0.09 1.98
CA TYR A 48 -2.07 -0.92 2.76
C TYR A 48 -0.67 -0.46 3.14
N LEU A 49 -0.46 -0.14 4.42
CA LEU A 49 0.85 0.09 5.02
C LEU A 49 1.45 -1.24 5.44
N ARG A 50 2.59 -1.63 4.87
CA ARG A 50 3.22 -2.91 5.21
C ARG A 50 3.93 -2.81 6.56
N ILE A 51 3.57 -3.70 7.48
CA ILE A 51 4.13 -3.81 8.82
C ILE A 51 5.10 -4.99 8.89
N ASP A 52 6.22 -4.82 9.59
CA ASP A 52 7.04 -5.92 10.07
C ASP A 52 6.52 -6.40 11.42
N PHE A 53 6.04 -7.65 11.47
CA PHE A 53 5.41 -8.21 12.66
C PHE A 53 6.36 -8.42 13.82
N LYS A 54 7.68 -8.50 13.57
CA LYS A 54 8.66 -8.65 14.66
C LYS A 54 8.86 -7.35 15.41
N THR A 55 8.89 -6.23 14.70
CA THR A 55 9.18 -4.91 15.26
C THR A 55 7.91 -4.09 15.53
N GLY A 56 6.77 -4.48 14.95
CA GLY A 56 5.52 -3.71 14.96
C GLY A 56 5.59 -2.40 14.17
N CYS A 57 6.72 -2.13 13.51
CA CYS A 57 6.97 -0.91 12.74
C CYS A 57 6.67 -1.15 11.26
N ASN A 58 6.38 -0.09 10.51
CA ASN A 58 6.28 -0.23 9.06
C ASN A 58 7.65 -0.44 8.41
N VAL A 59 7.66 -1.04 7.22
CA VAL A 59 8.90 -1.34 6.45
C VAL A 59 9.28 -0.24 5.46
N GLY A 60 8.68 0.94 5.57
CA GLY A 60 9.02 2.12 4.78
C GLY A 60 8.20 2.34 3.51
N TYR A 61 7.15 1.56 3.27
CA TYR A 61 6.27 1.78 2.12
C TYR A 61 4.81 1.34 2.34
N ALA A 62 3.93 1.90 1.51
CA ALA A 62 2.52 1.57 1.42
C ALA A 62 2.05 1.45 -0.04
N PHE A 63 0.97 0.70 -0.26
CA PHE A 63 0.23 0.68 -1.52
C PHE A 63 -1.06 1.47 -1.37
N ILE A 64 -1.39 2.29 -2.36
CA ILE A 64 -2.60 3.12 -2.38
C ILE A 64 -3.22 3.02 -3.78
N ASN A 65 -4.52 2.76 -3.87
CA ASN A 65 -5.26 2.85 -5.12
C ASN A 65 -6.18 4.07 -5.10
N PHE A 66 -6.15 4.84 -6.19
CA PHE A 66 -7.03 5.99 -6.38
C PHE A 66 -8.26 5.60 -7.21
N ALA A 67 -9.43 6.02 -6.75
CA ALA A 67 -10.68 5.97 -7.50
C ALA A 67 -10.75 7.11 -8.53
N THR A 68 -10.02 8.22 -8.30
CA THR A 68 -10.02 9.39 -9.18
C THR A 68 -8.61 9.87 -9.51
N ILE A 69 -8.44 10.40 -10.73
CA ILE A 69 -7.16 10.93 -11.20
C ILE A 69 -6.76 12.18 -10.41
N GLU A 70 -7.74 13.00 -10.01
CA GLU A 70 -7.57 14.17 -9.17
C GLU A 70 -6.91 13.80 -7.85
N GLY A 71 -7.31 12.69 -7.23
CA GLY A 71 -6.69 12.18 -6.00
C GLY A 71 -5.21 11.88 -6.16
N LEU A 72 -4.85 11.20 -7.25
CA LEU A 72 -3.45 10.88 -7.57
C LEU A 72 -2.63 12.16 -7.82
N LEU A 73 -3.18 13.14 -8.54
CA LEU A 73 -2.53 14.43 -8.74
C LEU A 73 -2.32 15.19 -7.43
N GLN A 74 -3.30 15.21 -6.53
CA GLN A 74 -3.16 15.80 -5.19
C GLN A 74 -2.05 15.13 -4.39
N MET A 75 -1.91 13.81 -4.49
CA MET A 75 -0.84 13.08 -3.83
C MET A 75 0.54 13.47 -4.38
N ILE A 76 0.68 13.58 -5.71
CA ILE A 76 1.92 14.01 -6.36
C ILE A 76 2.30 15.43 -5.91
N ASP A 77 1.34 16.36 -5.92
CA ASP A 77 1.59 17.77 -5.65
C ASP A 77 1.86 18.06 -4.16
N ASN A 78 1.23 17.30 -3.26
CA ASN A 78 1.26 17.59 -1.82
C ASN A 78 2.09 16.61 -0.99
N ILE A 79 2.44 15.44 -1.51
CA ILE A 79 3.19 14.42 -0.76
C ILE A 79 4.52 14.09 -1.44
N GLU A 80 4.58 13.93 -2.76
CA GLU A 80 5.84 13.58 -3.44
C GLU A 80 6.94 14.60 -3.14
N ARG A 81 8.17 14.10 -2.89
CA ARG A 81 9.39 14.89 -2.62
C ARG A 81 9.33 15.73 -1.35
N ARG A 82 8.30 15.58 -0.50
CA ARG A 82 8.25 16.25 0.81
C ARG A 82 8.82 15.38 1.91
N THR A 83 9.42 16.02 2.91
CA THR A 83 9.92 15.36 4.12
C THR A 83 8.79 15.13 5.12
N TRP A 84 8.97 14.14 5.99
CA TRP A 84 7.96 13.75 6.98
C TRP A 84 8.08 14.60 8.25
N LEU A 85 7.14 15.53 8.43
CA LEU A 85 7.09 16.41 9.59
C LEU A 85 6.99 15.61 10.90
N GLY A 86 7.76 16.00 11.90
CA GLY A 86 7.77 15.35 13.22
C GLY A 86 8.61 14.06 13.29
N PHE A 87 9.27 13.66 12.20
CA PHE A 87 10.17 12.51 12.19
C PHE A 87 11.63 12.92 11.96
N ARG A 88 12.56 12.14 12.50
CA ARG A 88 14.01 12.37 12.31
C ARG A 88 14.50 12.02 10.89
N SER A 89 13.68 11.33 10.11
CA SER A 89 14.03 10.90 8.76
C SER A 89 14.18 12.10 7.83
N GLN A 90 15.31 12.17 7.13
CA GLN A 90 15.55 13.15 6.06
C GLN A 90 15.08 12.65 4.69
N LYS A 91 14.63 11.38 4.59
CA LYS A 91 14.17 10.83 3.31
C LYS A 91 12.85 11.49 2.92
N ALA A 92 12.80 11.99 1.69
CA ALA A 92 11.59 12.54 1.10
C ALA A 92 10.68 11.41 0.60
N ALA A 93 9.36 11.62 0.66
CA ALA A 93 8.38 10.69 0.12
C ALA A 93 8.59 10.50 -1.39
N GLU A 94 8.54 9.25 -1.84
CA GLU A 94 8.66 8.89 -3.25
C GLU A 94 7.43 8.12 -3.72
N ILE A 95 6.97 8.43 -4.93
CA ILE A 95 5.81 7.77 -5.54
C ILE A 95 6.25 7.05 -6.81
N SER A 96 5.78 5.81 -6.95
CA SER A 96 5.98 5.00 -8.15
C SER A 96 4.75 4.16 -8.42
N TYR A 97 4.52 3.76 -9.66
CA TYR A 97 3.45 2.81 -9.94
C TYR A 97 3.74 1.45 -9.29
N ALA A 98 2.71 0.90 -8.65
CA ALA A 98 2.75 -0.46 -8.13
C ALA A 98 2.74 -1.47 -9.28
N THR A 99 3.29 -2.67 -9.04
CA THR A 99 3.24 -3.75 -10.04
C THR A 99 1.82 -4.25 -10.28
N ILE A 100 0.99 -4.28 -9.22
CA ILE A 100 -0.42 -4.63 -9.30
C ILE A 100 -1.20 -3.33 -9.39
N GLN A 101 -2.09 -3.24 -10.38
CA GLN A 101 -2.88 -2.06 -10.70
C GLN A 101 -4.37 -2.37 -10.56
N GLY A 102 -5.11 -1.42 -10.00
CA GLY A 102 -6.55 -1.49 -9.81
C GLY A 102 -6.96 -2.05 -8.45
N HIS A 103 -8.08 -1.53 -7.94
CA HIS A 103 -8.69 -1.93 -6.67
C HIS A 103 -9.02 -3.43 -6.65
N GLU A 104 -9.71 -3.95 -7.67
CA GLU A 104 -10.09 -5.37 -7.75
C GLU A 104 -8.89 -6.32 -7.73
N ALA A 105 -7.81 -5.97 -8.44
CA ALA A 105 -6.60 -6.78 -8.49
C ALA A 105 -5.87 -6.79 -7.12
N LEU A 106 -5.92 -5.69 -6.37
CA LEU A 106 -5.41 -5.63 -5.01
C LEU A 106 -6.26 -6.46 -4.06
N GLU A 107 -7.58 -6.37 -4.13
CA GLU A 107 -8.46 -7.21 -3.32
C GLU A 107 -8.18 -8.69 -3.59
N GLN A 108 -8.16 -9.11 -4.86
CA GLN A 108 -7.87 -10.49 -5.22
C GLN A 108 -6.48 -10.96 -4.74
N LYS A 109 -5.48 -10.06 -4.76
CA LYS A 109 -4.14 -10.35 -4.22
C LYS A 109 -4.20 -10.67 -2.73
N PHE A 110 -4.97 -9.91 -1.97
CA PHE A 110 -5.00 -10.00 -0.51
C PHE A 110 -6.09 -10.92 0.02
N GLN A 111 -7.13 -11.21 -0.75
CA GLN A 111 -8.30 -12.02 -0.37
C GLN A 111 -7.91 -13.38 0.22
N ASN A 112 -6.94 -14.06 -0.39
CA ASN A 112 -6.45 -15.36 0.04
C ASN A 112 -5.08 -15.30 0.74
N SER A 113 -4.66 -14.12 1.20
CA SER A 113 -3.40 -13.95 1.91
C SER A 113 -3.62 -14.10 3.42
N ASN A 114 -2.66 -14.71 4.12
CA ASN A 114 -2.76 -14.81 5.58
C ASN A 114 -2.76 -13.45 6.29
N ILE A 115 -2.39 -12.35 5.61
CA ILE A 115 -2.39 -11.02 6.21
C ILE A 115 -3.76 -10.67 6.82
N ASN A 116 -4.84 -11.21 6.26
CA ASN A 116 -6.20 -10.99 6.77
C ASN A 116 -6.47 -11.70 8.11
N GLN A 117 -5.59 -12.62 8.54
CA GLN A 117 -5.64 -13.29 9.85
C GLN A 117 -4.82 -12.55 10.91
N GLU A 118 -3.93 -11.64 10.51
CA GLU A 118 -3.08 -10.86 11.41
C GLU A 118 -3.87 -9.77 12.16
N ALA A 119 -3.23 -9.03 13.08
CA ALA A 119 -3.89 -7.94 13.79
C ALA A 119 -4.43 -6.86 12.83
N ALA A 120 -5.55 -6.21 13.18
CA ALA A 120 -6.23 -5.24 12.30
C ALA A 120 -5.32 -4.10 11.79
N TYR A 121 -4.38 -3.63 12.61
CA TYR A 121 -3.42 -2.60 12.20
C TYR A 121 -2.45 -3.05 11.10
N CYS A 122 -2.27 -4.36 10.90
CA CYS A 122 -1.46 -4.95 9.83
C CYS A 122 -2.24 -5.19 8.54
N ARG A 123 -3.57 -5.07 8.53
CA ARG A 123 -4.38 -5.51 7.38
C ARG A 123 -4.46 -4.45 6.27
N PRO A 124 -4.57 -4.87 5.00
CA PRO A 124 -5.01 -3.99 3.92
C PRO A 124 -6.44 -3.50 4.20
N ARG A 125 -6.75 -2.29 3.74
CA ARG A 125 -8.04 -1.65 3.94
C ARG A 125 -8.61 -1.25 2.61
N SER A 126 -9.84 -1.66 2.35
CA SER A 126 -10.65 -1.04 1.31
C SER A 126 -11.51 0.05 1.93
N ILE A 127 -11.68 1.14 1.19
CA ILE A 127 -12.35 2.35 1.64
C ILE A 127 -13.41 2.73 0.61
N HIS A 128 -14.53 3.26 1.09
CA HIS A 128 -15.52 3.89 0.24
C HIS A 128 -15.00 5.22 -0.31
N SER A 129 -14.84 5.30 -1.64
CA SER A 129 -14.60 6.56 -2.32
C SER A 129 -15.85 7.45 -2.28
N GLU A 130 -15.69 8.75 -2.52
CA GLU A 130 -16.82 9.68 -2.58
C GLU A 130 -17.80 9.30 -3.70
N MET A 131 -17.27 8.88 -4.85
CA MET A 131 -18.07 8.42 -5.98
C MET A 131 -18.94 7.22 -5.58
N GLU A 132 -18.34 6.20 -4.97
CA GLU A 132 -19.09 5.02 -4.52
C GLU A 132 -20.14 5.38 -3.45
N ALA A 133 -19.79 6.25 -2.51
CA ALA A 133 -20.71 6.68 -1.45
C ALA A 133 -21.94 7.42 -2.03
N ARG A 134 -21.73 8.24 -3.07
CA ARG A 134 -22.80 8.92 -3.80
C ARG A 134 -23.68 7.94 -4.58
N ASP A 135 -23.08 6.97 -5.25
CA ASP A 135 -23.82 5.94 -6.01
C ASP A 135 -24.70 5.08 -5.09
N ARG A 136 -24.25 4.86 -3.85
CA ARG A 136 -25.03 4.17 -2.81
C ARG A 136 -26.09 5.05 -2.14
N GLY A 137 -26.12 6.35 -2.44
CA GLY A 137 -27.04 7.31 -1.82
C GLY A 137 -26.71 7.69 -0.37
N ASP A 138 -25.52 7.38 0.13
CA ASP A 138 -25.08 7.76 1.49
C ASP A 138 -23.66 8.33 1.48
N VAL A 139 -23.57 9.65 1.33
CA VAL A 139 -22.29 10.40 1.30
C VAL A 139 -21.48 10.22 2.59
N ARG A 140 -22.11 9.87 3.72
CA ARG A 140 -21.42 9.67 5.01
C ARG A 140 -20.52 8.43 4.99
N LEU A 141 -20.69 7.54 4.00
CA LEU A 141 -19.79 6.41 3.80
C LEU A 141 -18.41 6.84 3.30
N THR A 142 -18.26 8.02 2.72
CA THR A 142 -16.98 8.50 2.16
C THR A 142 -15.86 8.40 3.19
N GLY A 143 -14.78 7.71 2.83
CA GLY A 143 -13.60 7.54 3.68
C GLY A 143 -13.74 6.48 4.78
N THR A 144 -14.90 5.82 4.91
CA THR A 144 -15.11 4.72 5.86
C THR A 144 -14.57 3.40 5.29
N GLU A 145 -14.10 2.52 6.18
CA GLU A 145 -13.57 1.21 5.79
C GLU A 145 -14.70 0.26 5.43
N ARG A 146 -14.51 -0.51 4.36
CA ARG A 146 -15.38 -1.62 3.98
C ARG A 146 -14.65 -2.95 4.15
N PRO A 147 -15.36 -4.03 4.53
CA PRO A 147 -14.75 -5.33 4.70
C PRO A 147 -14.19 -5.83 3.36
N LEU A 148 -12.99 -6.40 3.39
CA LEU A 148 -12.44 -7.12 2.25
C LEU A 148 -13.27 -8.39 1.99
N PRO A 149 -13.34 -8.85 0.73
CA PRO A 149 -14.06 -10.08 0.39
C PRO A 149 -13.46 -11.28 1.14
N PRO A 150 -14.30 -12.24 1.56
CA PRO A 150 -13.81 -13.45 2.22
C PRO A 150 -12.96 -14.30 1.26
N PRO A 151 -12.06 -15.16 1.79
CA PRO A 151 -11.28 -16.08 0.97
C PRO A 151 -12.17 -16.95 0.09
N ASP A 152 -11.92 -16.96 -1.21
CA ASP A 152 -12.62 -17.79 -2.20
C ASP A 152 -11.86 -19.10 -2.48
N ASN A 153 -10.59 -19.19 -2.07
CA ASN A 153 -9.73 -20.34 -2.33
C ASN A 153 -8.95 -20.76 -1.08
N LEU A 154 -9.53 -21.72 -0.35
CA LEU A 154 -8.97 -22.22 0.92
C LEU A 154 -7.59 -22.88 0.75
N ALA A 155 -7.35 -23.59 -0.35
CA ALA A 155 -6.04 -24.22 -0.61
C ALA A 155 -4.95 -23.16 -0.83
N LYS A 156 -5.27 -22.07 -1.53
CA LYS A 156 -4.35 -20.92 -1.69
C LYS A 156 -4.09 -20.23 -0.34
N LEU A 157 -5.11 -20.07 0.48
CA LEU A 157 -4.97 -19.52 1.83
C LEU A 157 -4.08 -20.41 2.72
N GLN A 158 -4.30 -21.72 2.76
CA GLN A 158 -3.49 -22.67 3.52
C GLN A 158 -2.00 -22.58 3.12
N ARG A 159 -1.70 -22.60 1.82
CA ARG A 159 -0.32 -22.41 1.33
C ARG A 159 0.26 -21.06 1.74
N SER A 160 -0.54 -19.99 1.75
CA SER A 160 -0.09 -18.67 2.22
C SER A 160 0.25 -18.66 3.71
N ILE A 161 -0.52 -19.38 4.54
CA ILE A 161 -0.27 -19.52 5.98
C ILE A 161 1.03 -20.29 6.21
N GLU A 162 1.18 -21.44 5.56
CA GLU A 162 2.37 -22.29 5.65
C GLU A 162 3.63 -21.55 5.20
N SER A 163 3.53 -20.85 4.07
CA SER A 163 4.64 -20.05 3.55
C SER A 163 5.08 -18.97 4.53
N ALA A 164 4.16 -18.26 5.17
CA ALA A 164 4.54 -17.22 6.13
C ALA A 164 5.13 -17.76 7.43
N LYS A 165 4.72 -18.96 7.87
CA LYS A 165 5.36 -19.63 9.01
C LYS A 165 6.84 -19.92 8.74
N CYS A 166 7.20 -20.28 7.51
CA CYS A 166 8.59 -20.62 7.14
C CYS A 166 9.42 -19.43 6.64
N MET A 167 8.87 -18.59 5.75
CA MET A 167 9.61 -17.56 5.02
C MET A 167 9.18 -16.12 5.35
N GLY A 168 8.11 -15.93 6.14
CA GLY A 168 7.43 -14.65 6.27
C GLY A 168 6.55 -14.32 5.07
N LEU A 169 5.73 -13.27 5.20
CA LEU A 169 4.69 -12.92 4.22
C LEU A 169 5.21 -12.42 2.87
N TYR A 170 6.45 -11.97 2.80
CA TYR A 170 7.03 -11.40 1.61
C TYR A 170 8.50 -11.80 1.50
N PRO A 171 8.96 -12.26 0.33
CA PRO A 171 10.36 -12.58 0.13
C PRO A 171 11.23 -11.33 0.34
N PRO A 172 12.48 -11.48 0.81
CA PRO A 172 13.44 -10.39 0.87
C PRO A 172 13.57 -9.74 -0.52
N THR A 173 13.51 -8.42 -0.57
CA THR A 173 13.45 -7.61 -1.80
C THR A 173 14.60 -7.82 -2.78
N ALA A 174 15.67 -8.53 -2.38
CA ALA A 174 16.85 -8.80 -3.19
C ALA A 174 16.69 -9.92 -4.25
N ALA A 175 15.61 -10.71 -4.23
CA ALA A 175 15.56 -11.97 -5.00
C ALA A 175 14.97 -11.90 -6.42
N VAL A 176 14.63 -10.71 -6.94
CA VAL A 176 14.03 -10.61 -8.30
C VAL A 176 15.07 -10.42 -9.41
N ASN A 177 16.36 -10.22 -9.10
CA ASN A 177 17.38 -9.96 -10.13
C ASN A 177 18.68 -10.79 -10.07
N LEU A 178 18.81 -11.78 -9.19
CA LEU A 178 19.98 -12.66 -9.20
C LEU A 178 19.52 -14.10 -9.15
N GLY A 179 19.72 -14.80 -10.27
CA GLY A 179 19.62 -16.24 -10.32
C GLY A 179 20.56 -16.87 -9.30
N VAL A 180 20.06 -17.97 -8.72
CA VAL A 180 20.79 -19.10 -8.15
C VAL A 180 21.86 -18.78 -7.08
N ASP A 181 21.63 -19.35 -5.90
CA ASP A 181 22.56 -19.50 -4.77
C ASP A 181 22.92 -18.26 -3.93
N ALA A 182 22.31 -18.17 -2.74
CA ALA A 182 23.08 -18.01 -1.50
C ALA A 182 22.15 -18.16 -0.27
N ARG A 183 22.19 -19.35 0.33
CA ARG A 183 22.04 -19.49 1.78
C ARG A 183 23.23 -18.76 2.41
N LEU A 184 23.01 -17.80 3.30
CA LEU A 184 23.70 -17.64 4.59
C LEU A 184 23.31 -16.30 5.24
N ARG A 185 23.02 -16.40 6.54
CA ARG A 185 22.87 -15.28 7.48
C ARG A 185 24.18 -14.48 7.54
N THR A 186 24.12 -13.18 7.34
CA THR A 186 24.88 -12.21 8.13
C THR A 186 24.24 -10.83 8.02
N GLY A 187 24.14 -10.13 9.16
CA GLY A 187 23.72 -8.73 9.17
C GLY A 187 24.81 -7.83 8.60
N ALA A 188 24.40 -6.85 7.82
CA ALA A 188 25.09 -5.59 7.60
C ALA A 188 24.12 -4.67 6.87
N TYR A 189 24.21 -3.39 7.19
CA TYR A 189 23.48 -2.31 6.57
C TYR A 189 23.68 -2.26 5.04
N ASP A 190 22.74 -1.57 4.41
CA ASP A 190 22.88 -0.83 3.16
C ASP A 190 22.65 -1.52 1.79
N ASN A 191 21.65 -0.92 1.13
CA ASN A 191 21.51 -0.58 -0.29
C ASN A 191 21.07 -1.66 -1.30
N GLY A 192 19.87 -1.43 -1.84
CA GLY A 192 19.28 -2.13 -2.99
C GLY A 192 17.80 -1.82 -3.12
#